data_AF-A0AAV6TJ87-F1
#
_entry.id   AF-A0AAV6TJ87-F1
#
_cell.length_a   1.000
_cell.length_b   1.000
_cell.length_c   1.000
_cell.angle_alpha   90.00
_cell.angle_beta   90.00
_cell.angle_gamma   90.00
#
_symmetry.space_group_name_H-M   'P 1'
#
loop_
_entity.id
_entity.type
_entity.pdbx_description
1 polymer ?
#
loop_
_entity_poly.entity_id
_entity_poly.type
_entity_poly.pdbx_seq_one_letter_code
_entity_poly.pdbx_strand_id
1 'polypeptide(L)'
;AAIVGYETKKVLHLGVRNKYCSTCQMSQRKGIEVKRHECFKNWSGSSSSMEADIIVDGFLQSSSLHKVKYTRMIADGDSNVHMKVLASRPYDNTTVQK
;
A
#
# COMPACT_ATOMS: atom_id res chain seq x y z
N ALA A 1 4.44 3.46 0.00
CA ALA A 1 3.85 4.14 1.17
C ALA A 1 4.29 3.40 2.42
N ALA A 2 4.32 4.10 3.56
CA ALA A 2 4.75 3.52 4.82
C ALA A 2 3.82 3.96 5.95
N ILE A 3 3.64 3.08 6.94
CA ILE A 3 2.99 3.40 8.21
C ILE A 3 4.11 3.55 9.24
N VAL A 4 4.13 4.69 9.91
CA VAL A 4 5.12 5.00 10.95
C VAL A 4 4.37 5.22 12.27
N GLY A 5 4.85 4.57 13.33
CA GLY A 5 4.30 4.76 14.67
C GLY A 5 4.56 6.17 15.16
N TYR A 6 3.50 6.89 15.54
CA TYR A 6 3.63 8.27 15.97
C TYR A 6 4.47 8.39 17.24
N GLU A 7 4.25 7.54 18.25
CA GLU A 7 5.03 7.56 19.50
C GLU A 7 6.41 6.93 19.33
N THR A 8 6.47 5.77 18.68
CA THR A 8 7.71 4.99 18.58
C THR A 8 8.69 5.53 17.55
N LYS A 9 8.20 6.35 16.60
CA LYS A 9 8.92 6.83 15.40
C LYS A 9 9.51 5.70 14.54
N LYS A 10 9.01 4.47 14.70
CA LYS A 10 9.45 3.29 13.95
C LYS A 10 8.54 3.02 12.76
N VAL A 11 9.12 2.51 11.68
CA VAL A 11 8.37 2.01 10.53
C VAL A 11 7.66 0.72 10.94
N LEU A 12 6.33 0.73 10.88
CA LEU A 12 5.48 -0.40 11.24
C LEU A 12 5.10 -1.24 10.02
N HIS A 13 4.99 -0.60 8.86
CA HIS A 13 4.70 -1.26 7.59
C HIS A 13 5.29 -0.46 6.43
N LEU A 14 5.83 -1.16 5.43
CA LEU A 14 6.33 -0.58 4.19
C LEU A 14 5.82 -1.42 3.02
N GLY A 15 5.08 -0.79 2.12
CA GLY A 15 4.62 -1.44 0.90
C GLY A 15 5.06 -0.68 -0.34
N VAL A 16 5.37 -1.45 -1.39
CA VAL A 16 5.75 -0.94 -2.71
C VAL A 16 4.77 -1.47 -3.74
N ARG A 17 4.19 -0.56 -4.51
CA ARG A 17 3.39 -0.84 -5.70
C ARG A 17 4.06 -0.19 -6.90
N ASN A 18 4.25 -0.96 -7.95
CA ASN A 18 5.00 -0.55 -9.13
C ASN A 18 4.25 -0.97 -10.41
N LYS A 19 4.02 0.01 -11.29
CA LYS A 19 3.40 -0.20 -12.62
C LYS A 19 4.42 -0.37 -13.73
N TYR A 20 5.67 -0.06 -13.45
CA TYR A 20 6.70 0.10 -14.46
C TYR A 20 7.81 -0.94 -14.32
N CYS A 21 8.14 -1.57 -15.44
CA CYS A 21 9.35 -2.34 -15.58
C CYS A 21 10.01 -1.91 -16.89
N SER A 22 11.28 -1.51 -16.83
CA SER A 22 12.04 -1.02 -17.98
C SER A 22 12.19 -2.08 -19.07
N THR A 23 12.46 -3.33 -18.68
CA THR A 23 12.58 -4.47 -19.59
C THR A 23 11.25 -4.76 -20.30
N CYS A 24 10.14 -4.84 -19.56
CA CYS A 24 8.80 -4.99 -20.14
C CYS A 24 8.47 -3.84 -21.10
N GLN A 25 8.72 -2.60 -20.67
CA GLN A 25 8.40 -1.42 -21.47
C GLN A 25 9.20 -1.39 -22.77
N MET A 26 10.48 -1.75 -22.72
CA MET A 26 11.35 -1.78 -23.90
C MET A 26 10.88 -2.83 -24.90
N SER A 27 10.60 -4.06 -24.44
CA SER A 27 10.09 -5.14 -25.29
C SER A 27 8.76 -4.75 -25.93
N GLN A 28 7.84 -4.17 -25.17
CA GLN A 28 6.57 -3.66 -25.68
C GLN A 28 6.77 -2.58 -26.75
N ARG A 29 7.64 -1.61 -26.53
CA ARG A 29 7.95 -0.54 -27.49
C ARG A 29 8.55 -1.07 -28.80
N LYS A 30 9.35 -2.14 -28.72
CA LYS A 30 10.00 -2.77 -29.87
C LYS A 30 9.15 -3.85 -30.55
N GLY A 31 7.99 -4.20 -29.99
CA GLY A 31 7.15 -5.29 -30.50
C GLY A 31 7.81 -6.67 -30.41
N ILE A 32 8.76 -6.86 -29.49
CA ILE A 32 9.47 -8.13 -29.31
C ILE A 32 9.00 -8.84 -28.05
N GLU A 33 9.23 -10.15 -28.00
CA GLU A 33 8.96 -10.94 -26.81
C GLU A 33 9.77 -10.41 -25.60
N VAL A 34 9.14 -10.45 -24.43
CA VAL A 34 9.77 -10.02 -23.18
C VAL A 34 10.79 -11.07 -22.77
N LYS A 35 12.07 -10.70 -22.74
CA LYS A 35 13.12 -11.59 -22.22
C LYS A 35 12.81 -11.96 -20.77
N ARG A 36 13.12 -13.22 -20.40
CA ARG A 36 13.02 -13.67 -19.01
C ARG A 36 13.84 -12.75 -18.11
N HIS A 37 13.19 -12.17 -17.11
CA HIS A 37 13.80 -11.30 -16.12
C HIS A 37 12.98 -11.32 -14.84
N GLU A 38 13.56 -10.83 -13.74
CA GLU A 38 12.83 -10.60 -12.50
C GLU A 38 12.01 -9.31 -12.61
N CYS A 39 10.69 -9.47 -12.72
CA CYS A 39 9.78 -8.34 -12.90
C CYS A 39 9.15 -7.94 -11.57
N PHE A 40 9.45 -6.73 -11.10
CA PHE A 40 8.85 -6.17 -9.89
C PHE A 40 7.56 -5.38 -10.15
N LYS A 41 6.98 -5.49 -11.35
CA LYS A 41 5.68 -4.87 -11.65
C LYS A 41 4.59 -5.67 -10.94
N ASN A 42 3.98 -5.05 -9.93
CA ASN A 42 2.98 -5.68 -9.07
C ASN A 42 1.70 -4.83 -8.94
N TRP A 43 1.53 -3.81 -9.79
CA TRP A 43 0.36 -2.94 -9.78
C TRP A 43 -0.21 -2.71 -11.18
N SER A 44 -1.53 -2.83 -11.29
CA SER A 44 -2.30 -2.56 -12.51
C SER A 44 -3.27 -1.39 -12.37
N GLY A 45 -3.63 -0.98 -11.15
CA GLY A 45 -4.56 0.11 -10.86
C GLY A 45 -4.01 1.53 -11.17
N SER A 46 -4.74 2.56 -10.76
CA SER A 46 -4.26 3.95 -10.89
C SER A 46 -3.05 4.20 -9.99
N SER A 47 -2.17 5.14 -10.34
CA SER A 47 -1.05 5.50 -9.45
C SER A 47 -1.56 6.10 -8.13
N SER A 48 -2.64 6.87 -8.19
CA SER A 48 -3.30 7.45 -7.01
C SER A 48 -3.89 6.42 -6.05
N SER A 49 -4.18 5.19 -6.50
CA SER A 49 -4.73 4.15 -5.63
C SER A 49 -3.67 3.24 -4.99
N MET A 50 -2.40 3.39 -5.39
CA MET A 50 -1.29 2.62 -4.82
C MET A 50 -1.12 2.85 -3.33
N GLU A 51 -1.14 4.11 -2.91
CA GLU A 51 -0.95 4.47 -1.52
C GLU A 51 -2.06 3.87 -0.66
N ALA A 52 -3.31 4.10 -1.04
CA ALA A 52 -4.45 3.58 -0.30
C ALA A 52 -4.43 2.06 -0.18
N ASP A 53 -4.02 1.34 -1.23
CA ASP A 53 -3.86 -0.11 -1.21
C ASP A 53 -2.79 -0.57 -0.22
N ILE A 54 -1.61 0.07 -0.24
CA ILE A 54 -0.53 -0.22 0.69
C ILE A 54 -0.94 0.07 2.13
N ILE A 55 -1.62 1.18 2.39
CA ILE A 55 -2.06 1.54 3.74
C ILE A 55 -3.11 0.54 4.24
N VAL A 56 -4.11 0.17 3.42
CA VAL A 56 -5.09 -0.85 3.78
C VAL A 56 -4.43 -2.18 4.13
N ASP A 57 -3.47 -2.63 3.31
CA ASP A 57 -2.70 -3.85 3.58
C ASP A 57 -1.97 -3.77 4.92
N GLY A 58 -1.29 -2.65 5.20
CA GLY A 58 -0.62 -2.42 6.48
C GLY A 58 -1.55 -2.40 7.69
N PHE A 59 -2.77 -1.86 7.56
CA PHE A 59 -3.79 -1.90 8.62
C PHE A 59 -4.30 -3.33 8.85
N LEU A 60 -4.58 -4.10 7.80
CA LEU A 60 -5.04 -5.48 7.90
C LEU A 60 -3.97 -6.40 8.53
N GLN A 61 -2.70 -6.19 8.20
CA GLN A 61 -1.60 -7.02 8.71
C GLN A 61 -1.18 -6.67 10.14
N SER A 62 -1.50 -5.48 10.63
CA SER A 62 -1.07 -4.96 11.95
C SER A 62 -1.36 -5.92 13.11
N SER A 63 -2.58 -6.46 13.15
CA SER A 63 -3.03 -7.40 14.18
C SER A 63 -2.27 -8.72 14.13
N SER A 64 -1.86 -9.17 12.95
CA SER A 64 -1.12 -10.42 12.80
C SER A 64 0.36 -10.26 13.15
N LEU A 65 1.02 -9.26 12.54
CA LEU A 65 2.46 -9.04 12.63
C LEU A 65 2.91 -8.49 13.99
N HIS A 66 2.18 -7.51 14.50
CA HIS A 66 2.62 -6.70 15.65
C HIS A 66 1.70 -6.83 16.86
N LYS A 67 0.57 -7.54 16.73
CA LYS A 67 -0.46 -7.68 17.78
C LYS A 67 -1.00 -6.34 18.29
N VAL A 68 -1.02 -5.32 17.43
CA VAL A 68 -1.54 -3.98 17.72
C VAL A 68 -2.65 -3.60 16.75
N LYS A 69 -3.50 -2.65 17.17
CA LYS A 69 -4.52 -2.02 16.33
C LYS A 69 -4.18 -0.55 16.16
N TYR A 70 -4.18 -0.07 14.92
CA TYR A 70 -4.01 1.35 14.62
C TYR A 70 -5.37 2.04 14.70
N THR A 71 -5.62 2.80 15.76
CA THR A 71 -6.92 3.43 16.02
C THR A 71 -7.02 4.85 15.46
N ARG A 72 -5.89 5.50 15.20
CA ARG A 72 -5.80 6.86 14.67
C ARG A 72 -4.78 6.94 13.53
N MET A 73 -5.15 7.64 12.46
CA MET A 73 -4.32 7.85 11.27
C MET A 73 -4.10 9.35 11.05
N ILE A 74 -2.84 9.79 11.07
CA ILE A 74 -2.47 11.16 10.73
C ILE A 74 -1.92 11.14 9.30
N ALA A 75 -2.57 11.86 8.38
CA ALA A 75 -2.19 11.92 6.98
C ALA A 75 -2.41 13.34 6.43
N ASP A 76 -1.83 13.62 5.26
CA ASP A 76 -1.86 14.93 4.57
C ASP A 76 -3.25 15.39 4.09
N GLY A 77 -4.25 14.55 4.26
CA GLY A 77 -5.64 14.91 4.06
C GLY A 77 -6.34 14.15 2.95
N ASP A 78 -5.66 13.27 2.19
CA ASP A 78 -6.32 12.49 1.12
C ASP A 78 -7.45 11.62 1.70
N SER A 79 -8.68 12.08 1.50
CA SER A 79 -9.90 11.44 2.02
C SER A 79 -10.10 10.05 1.42
N ASN A 80 -9.54 9.78 0.24
CA ASN A 80 -9.70 8.49 -0.41
C ASN A 80 -9.02 7.36 0.38
N VAL A 81 -7.84 7.61 0.96
CA VAL A 81 -7.11 6.62 1.76
C VAL A 81 -7.89 6.24 3.02
N HIS A 82 -8.34 7.24 3.78
CA HIS A 82 -9.11 7.01 5.01
C HIS A 82 -10.42 6.25 4.73
N MET A 83 -11.16 6.64 3.68
CA MET A 83 -12.38 5.94 3.28
C MET A 83 -12.11 4.47 2.96
N LYS A 84 -11.02 4.14 2.25
CA LYS A 84 -10.67 2.76 1.95
C LYS A 84 -10.31 1.94 3.20
N VAL A 85 -9.60 2.55 4.16
CA VAL A 85 -9.30 1.89 5.45
C VAL A 85 -10.57 1.60 6.24
N LEU A 86 -11.53 2.52 6.25
CA LEU A 86 -12.82 2.29 6.89
C LEU A 86 -13.61 1.17 6.18
N ALA A 87 -13.63 1.19 4.85
CA ALA A 87 -14.32 0.18 4.05
C ALA A 87 -13.72 -1.22 4.23
N SER A 88 -12.40 -1.33 4.42
CA SER A 88 -11.73 -2.62 4.65
C SER A 88 -11.98 -3.23 6.01
N ARG A 89 -12.58 -2.48 6.96
CA ARG A 89 -12.89 -2.92 8.35
C ARG A 89 -11.76 -3.75 8.97
N PRO A 90 -10.56 -3.18 9.17
CA PRO A 90 -9.39 -3.95 9.62
C PRO A 90 -9.54 -4.52 11.04
N TYR A 91 -10.51 -4.03 11.82
CA TYR A 91 -10.77 -4.46 13.19
C TYR A 91 -12.29 -4.54 13.44
N ASP A 92 -12.75 -5.60 14.11
CA ASP A 92 -14.19 -5.87 14.29
C ASP A 92 -14.94 -4.77 15.07
N ASN A 93 -14.35 -4.30 16.18
CA ASN A 93 -14.99 -3.37 17.12
C ASN A 93 -14.26 -2.03 17.22
N THR A 94 -13.55 -1.60 16.17
CA THR A 94 -12.75 -0.37 16.22
C THR A 94 -12.76 0.37 14.91
N THR A 95 -13.35 1.56 14.94
CA THR A 95 -13.33 2.52 13.82
C THR A 95 -12.06 3.35 13.86
N VAL A 96 -11.36 3.43 12.73
CA VAL A 96 -10.13 4.23 12.61
C VAL A 96 -10.48 5.71 12.50
N GLN A 97 -9.97 6.51 13.45
CA GLN A 97 -10.11 7.96 13.44
C GLN A 97 -9.06 8.61 12.54
N LYS A 98 -9.42 9.73 11.91
CA LYS A 98 -8.48 10.63 11.22
C LYS A 98 -8.10 11.76 12.17
#